data_AF-A0A556TW70-F1
#
_entry.id   AF-A0A556TW70-F1
#
_cell.length_a   1.000
_cell.length_b   1.000
_cell.length_c   1.000
_cell.angle_alpha   90.00
_cell.angle_beta   90.00
_cell.angle_gamma   90.00
#
_symmetry.space_group_name_H-M   'P 1'
#
loop_
_entity.id
_entity.type
_entity.pdbx_description
1 polymer ?
#
loop_
_entity_poly.entity_id
_entity_poly.type
_entity_poly.pdbx_seq_one_letter_code
_entity_poly.pdbx_strand_id
1 'polypeptide(L)'
;MTLSDFLGALKDNPYFGAGFGLVGVGTAIAVARKGAQIGMVFFRRHYMITLEVPSRDKSYHWLLSWITKHAKHTQHLSVETSYLQHESGRVHTQFDFHPSPGNHIIW
;
A
#
# COMPACT_ATOMS: atom_id res chain seq x y z
N MET A 1 -18.47 30.43 43.43
CA MET A 1 -19.06 29.51 42.44
C MET A 1 -17.96 28.62 41.94
N THR A 2 -17.99 27.37 42.37
CA THR A 2 -16.93 26.40 42.09
C THR A 2 -17.13 25.82 40.69
N LEU A 3 -16.07 25.39 40.00
CA LEU A 3 -16.16 24.72 38.69
C LEU A 3 -17.14 23.52 38.72
N SER A 4 -17.26 22.86 39.87
CA SER A 4 -18.25 21.81 40.15
C SER A 4 -19.70 22.30 40.07
N ASP A 5 -20.01 23.51 40.57
CA ASP A 5 -21.37 24.07 40.50
C ASP A 5 -21.74 24.44 39.06
N PHE A 6 -20.76 24.92 38.29
CA PHE A 6 -20.94 25.25 36.87
C PHE A 6 -21.13 23.98 36.02
N LEU A 7 -20.33 22.93 36.26
CA LEU A 7 -20.49 21.63 35.61
C LEU A 7 -21.81 20.94 36.01
N GLY A 8 -22.26 21.13 37.24
CA GLY A 8 -23.58 20.67 37.70
C GLY A 8 -24.72 21.36 36.96
N ALA A 9 -24.69 22.70 36.89
CA ALA A 9 -25.70 23.49 36.17
C ALA A 9 -25.70 23.25 34.64
N LEU A 10 -24.54 22.91 34.05
CA LEU A 10 -24.42 22.59 32.62
C LEU A 10 -24.90 21.16 32.29
N LYS A 11 -24.79 20.22 33.24
CA LYS A 11 -25.26 18.85 33.11
C LYS A 11 -26.79 18.76 33.10
N ASP A 12 -27.46 19.63 33.85
CA ASP A 12 -28.92 19.69 33.90
C ASP A 12 -29.56 20.27 32.62
N ASN A 13 -28.76 20.79 31.68
CA ASN A 13 -29.26 21.30 30.40
C ASN A 13 -29.12 20.24 29.28
N PRO A 14 -30.23 19.67 28.77
CA PRO A 14 -30.22 18.59 27.79
C PRO A 14 -29.52 18.94 26.46
N TYR A 15 -29.44 20.22 26.09
CA TYR A 15 -28.72 20.65 24.89
C TYR A 15 -27.19 20.59 25.04
N PHE A 16 -26.66 20.78 26.24
CA PHE A 16 -25.22 20.66 26.52
C PHE A 16 -24.77 19.20 26.60
N GLY A 17 -25.62 18.29 27.10
CA GLY A 17 -25.37 16.86 27.08
C GLY A 17 -25.24 16.28 25.66
N ALA A 18 -26.06 16.77 24.72
CA ALA A 18 -26.00 16.36 23.32
C ALA A 18 -24.69 16.80 22.62
N GLY A 19 -24.22 18.03 22.89
CA GLY A 19 -22.94 18.54 22.37
C GLY A 19 -21.72 17.80 22.94
N PHE A 20 -21.73 17.50 24.24
CA PHE A 20 -20.68 16.71 24.88
C PHE A 20 -20.63 15.27 24.35
N GLY A 21 -21.80 14.67 24.08
CA GLY A 21 -21.89 13.35 23.44
C GLY A 21 -21.24 13.32 22.06
N LEU A 22 -21.50 14.34 21.23
CA LEU A 22 -20.89 14.47 19.91
C LEU A 22 -19.37 14.65 19.99
N VAL A 23 -18.90 15.53 20.89
CA VAL A 23 -17.46 15.75 21.12
C VAL A 23 -16.79 14.48 21.67
N GLY A 24 -17.44 13.77 22.58
CA GLY A 24 -16.93 12.50 23.14
C GLY A 24 -16.78 11.43 22.06
N VAL A 25 -17.82 11.22 21.25
CA VAL A 25 -17.79 10.28 20.12
C VAL A 25 -16.74 10.71 19.08
N GLY A 26 -16.66 12.01 18.77
CA GLY A 26 -15.67 12.54 17.84
C GLY A 26 -14.23 12.34 18.34
N THR A 27 -13.99 12.56 19.63
CA THR A 27 -12.68 12.34 20.26
C THR A 27 -12.31 10.86 20.26
N ALA A 28 -13.26 9.97 20.58
CA ALA A 28 -13.04 8.53 20.54
C ALA A 28 -12.69 8.05 19.12
N ILE A 29 -13.42 8.51 18.10
CA ILE A 29 -13.13 8.21 16.69
C ILE A 29 -11.76 8.76 16.28
N ALA A 30 -11.41 9.97 16.71
CA ALA A 30 -10.12 10.59 16.41
C ALA A 30 -8.96 9.78 17.02
N VAL A 31 -9.09 9.35 18.28
CA VAL A 31 -8.10 8.50 18.95
C VAL A 31 -8.01 7.14 18.27
N ALA A 32 -9.13 6.50 17.95
CA ALA A 32 -9.14 5.23 17.24
C ALA A 32 -8.45 5.33 15.87
N ARG A 33 -8.71 6.41 15.11
CA ARG A 33 -8.04 6.68 13.83
C ARG A 33 -6.53 6.83 14.01
N LYS A 34 -6.09 7.58 15.02
CA LYS A 34 -4.66 7.75 15.31
C LYS A 34 -4.00 6.45 15.75
N GLY A 35 -4.68 5.66 16.59
CA GLY A 35 -4.24 4.33 17.00
C GLY A 35 -4.06 3.39 15.80
N ALA A 36 -5.03 3.34 14.89
CA ALA A 36 -4.95 2.53 13.67
C ALA A 36 -3.80 2.96 12.76
N GLN A 37 -3.55 4.27 12.61
CA GLN A 37 -2.41 4.78 11.83
C GLN A 37 -1.07 4.35 12.43
N ILE A 38 -0.89 4.51 13.74
CA ILE A 38 0.33 4.11 14.45
C ILE A 38 0.50 2.59 14.39
N GLY A 39 -0.58 1.83 14.59
CA GLY A 39 -0.58 0.36 14.49
C GLY A 39 -0.17 -0.12 13.10
N MET A 40 -0.67 0.49 12.04
CA MET A 40 -0.27 0.15 10.67
C MET A 40 1.21 0.44 10.40
N VAL A 41 1.76 1.54 10.93
CA VAL A 41 3.19 1.86 10.82
C VAL A 41 4.03 0.86 11.61
N PHE A 42 3.60 0.51 12.82
CA PHE A 42 4.28 -0.50 13.64
C PHE A 42 4.31 -1.85 12.93
N PHE A 43 3.19 -2.25 12.32
CA PHE A 43 3.08 -3.48 11.54
C PHE A 43 4.04 -3.47 10.34
N ARG A 44 4.04 -2.39 9.55
CA ARG A 44 4.96 -2.23 8.41
C ARG A 44 6.44 -2.27 8.82
N ARG A 45 6.79 -1.83 10.03
CA ARG A 45 8.19 -1.80 10.51
C ARG A 45 8.67 -3.14 11.08
N HIS A 46 7.80 -3.90 11.74
CA HIS A 46 8.23 -5.09 12.49
C HIS A 46 7.82 -6.41 11.85
N TYR A 47 6.79 -6.41 10.99
CA TYR A 47 6.23 -7.64 10.42
C TYR A 47 6.35 -7.72 8.90
N MET A 48 6.86 -6.67 8.24
CA MET A 48 7.08 -6.67 6.80
C MET A 48 8.58 -6.57 6.51
N ILE A 49 9.03 -7.38 5.55
CA ILE A 49 10.40 -7.36 5.04
C ILE A 49 10.33 -6.82 3.62
N THR A 50 11.25 -5.92 3.28
CA THR A 50 11.41 -5.38 1.94
C THR A 50 12.64 -5.99 1.30
N LEU A 51 12.48 -6.56 0.11
CA LEU A 51 13.59 -7.03 -0.71
C LEU A 51 13.68 -6.13 -1.94
N GLU A 52 14.81 -5.44 -2.09
CA GLU A 52 15.11 -4.65 -3.28
C GLU A 52 16.10 -5.42 -4.15
N VAL A 53 15.72 -5.69 -5.39
CA VAL A 53 16.58 -6.34 -6.39
C VAL A 53 16.98 -5.28 -7.42
N PRO A 54 18.25 -4.85 -7.46
CA PRO A 54 18.70 -3.80 -8.38
C PRO A 54 18.70 -4.30 -9.83
N SER A 55 18.38 -3.43 -10.78
CA SER A 55 18.35 -3.76 -12.21
C SER A 55 19.71 -4.14 -12.80
N ARG A 56 20.81 -3.78 -12.12
CA ARG A 56 22.17 -4.14 -12.51
C ARG A 56 22.53 -5.58 -12.16
N ASP A 57 21.81 -6.20 -11.22
CA ASP A 57 22.04 -7.59 -10.86
C ASP A 57 21.41 -8.53 -11.91
N LYS A 58 22.10 -9.63 -12.21
CA LYS A 58 21.63 -10.66 -13.16
C LYS A 58 20.33 -11.31 -12.69
N SER A 59 20.14 -11.40 -11.37
CA SER A 59 18.95 -11.99 -10.76
C SER A 59 17.66 -11.24 -11.11
N TYR A 60 17.74 -9.96 -11.50
CA TYR A 60 16.59 -9.14 -11.86
C TYR A 60 15.78 -9.74 -13.01
N HIS A 61 16.45 -10.17 -14.08
CA HIS A 61 15.79 -10.78 -15.24
C HIS A 61 15.15 -12.13 -14.88
N TRP A 62 15.82 -12.95 -14.06
CA TRP A 62 15.27 -14.23 -13.61
C TRP A 62 13.99 -14.05 -12.80
N LEU A 63 13.97 -13.05 -11.92
CA LEU A 63 12.80 -12.72 -11.12
C LEU A 63 11.65 -12.24 -12.01
N LEU A 64 11.90 -11.35 -12.96
CA LEU A 64 10.87 -10.88 -13.91
C LEU A 64 10.26 -12.03 -14.71
N SER A 65 11.10 -12.91 -15.27
CA SER A 65 10.62 -14.07 -16.02
C SER A 65 9.83 -15.05 -15.12
N TRP A 66 10.22 -15.21 -13.85
CA TRP A 66 9.46 -16.01 -12.89
C TRP A 66 8.09 -15.37 -12.57
N ILE A 67 8.06 -14.06 -12.30
CA ILE A 67 6.82 -13.32 -12.04
C ILE A 67 5.88 -13.44 -13.24
N THR A 68 6.35 -13.28 -14.48
CA THR A 68 5.50 -13.43 -15.68
C THR A 68 4.84 -14.81 -15.74
N LYS A 69 5.56 -15.87 -15.39
CA LYS A 69 5.03 -17.25 -15.42
C LYS A 69 4.07 -17.53 -14.27
N HIS A 70 4.29 -16.91 -13.11
CA HIS A 70 3.51 -17.17 -11.90
C HIS A 70 2.27 -16.27 -11.79
N ALA A 71 2.39 -15.00 -12.18
CA ALA A 71 1.34 -14.01 -12.04
C ALA A 71 0.31 -14.14 -13.18
N LYS A 72 -0.82 -14.78 -12.89
CA LYS A 72 -1.91 -15.02 -13.86
C LYS A 72 -2.75 -13.79 -14.21
N HIS A 73 -2.70 -12.73 -13.40
CA HIS A 73 -3.53 -11.53 -13.52
C HIS A 73 -2.72 -10.24 -13.45
N THR A 74 -1.72 -10.09 -14.31
CA THR A 74 -0.99 -8.83 -14.49
C THR A 74 -1.73 -7.93 -15.47
N GLN A 75 -2.11 -6.73 -15.04
CA GLN A 75 -2.79 -5.75 -15.91
C GLN A 75 -1.82 -4.91 -16.74
N HIS A 76 -0.58 -4.79 -16.26
CA HIS A 76 0.40 -3.82 -16.70
C HIS A 76 1.62 -4.59 -17.21
N LEU A 77 1.80 -4.63 -18.54
CA LEU A 77 2.83 -5.42 -19.21
C LEU A 77 3.72 -4.53 -20.08
N SER A 78 5.01 -4.83 -20.09
CA SER A 78 6.02 -4.27 -20.98
C SER A 78 6.55 -5.38 -21.90
N VAL A 79 7.01 -4.99 -23.08
CA VAL A 79 7.49 -5.91 -24.11
C VAL A 79 9.00 -5.77 -24.23
N GLU A 80 9.69 -6.89 -24.13
CA GLU A 80 11.09 -7.01 -24.49
C GLU A 80 11.20 -7.69 -25.85
N THR A 81 11.80 -6.98 -26.81
CA THR A 81 11.99 -7.50 -28.18
C THR A 81 13.44 -7.93 -28.34
N SER A 82 13.66 -9.23 -28.54
CA SER A 82 14.96 -9.75 -28.94
C SER A 82 15.03 -9.88 -30.45
N TYR A 83 16.00 -9.17 -31.04
CA TYR A 83 16.24 -9.16 -32.48
C TYR A 83 17.60 -9.78 -32.75
N LEU A 84 17.59 -10.95 -33.40
CA LEU A 84 18.79 -11.68 -33.79
C LEU A 84 18.86 -11.77 -35.31
N GLN A 85 19.78 -11.02 -35.89
CA GLN A 85 20.07 -11.09 -37.32
C GLN A 85 21.31 -11.96 -37.53
N HIS A 86 21.14 -13.07 -38.25
CA HIS A 86 22.25 -13.91 -38.67
C HIS A 86 22.94 -13.33 -39.90
N GLU A 87 24.23 -13.62 -40.05
CA GLU A 87 25.04 -13.20 -41.20
C GLU A 87 24.48 -13.67 -42.55
N SER A 88 23.70 -14.77 -42.56
CA SER A 88 22.99 -15.26 -43.74
C SER A 88 21.79 -14.39 -44.18
N GLY A 89 21.52 -13.30 -43.46
CA GLY A 89 20.35 -12.43 -43.67
C GLY A 89 19.07 -12.96 -43.01
N ARG A 90 19.11 -14.13 -42.35
CA ARG A 90 17.96 -14.66 -41.61
C ARG A 90 17.74 -13.86 -40.33
N VAL A 91 16.53 -13.32 -40.17
CA VAL A 91 16.12 -12.57 -38.98
C VAL A 91 15.29 -13.48 -38.07
N HIS A 92 15.63 -13.52 -36.79
CA HIS A 92 14.84 -14.16 -35.75
C HIS A 92 14.42 -13.09 -34.73
N THR A 93 13.12 -12.91 -34.55
CA THR A 93 12.56 -11.96 -33.59
C THR A 93 11.70 -12.69 -32.57
N GLN A 94 11.94 -12.45 -31.29
CA GLN A 94 11.12 -12.97 -30.20
C GLN A 94 10.65 -11.81 -29.30
N PHE A 95 9.40 -11.93 -28.83
CA PHE A 95 8.76 -10.94 -27.98
C PHE A 95 8.40 -11.59 -26.66
N ASP A 96 9.02 -11.12 -25.58
CA ASP A 96 8.77 -11.59 -24.22
C ASP A 96 8.03 -10.51 -23.43
N PHE A 97 7.04 -10.91 -22.64
CA PHE A 97 6.25 -9.99 -21.82
C PHE A 97 6.73 -10.02 -20.37
N HIS A 98 6.93 -8.84 -19.79
CA HIS A 98 7.32 -8.67 -18.39
C HIS A 98 6.39 -7.68 -17.68
N PRO A 99 6.25 -7.72 -16.35
CA PRO A 99 5.51 -6.69 -15.62
C PRO A 99 6.07 -5.30 -15.92
N SER A 100 5.20 -4.34 -16.27
CA SER A 100 5.64 -2.98 -16.53
C SER A 100 5.98 -2.23 -15.22
N PRO A 101 6.67 -1.09 -15.28
CA PRO A 101 6.97 -0.30 -14.07
C PRO A 101 5.70 0.07 -13.30
N GLY A 102 5.64 -0.32 -12.03
CA GLY A 102 4.48 -0.07 -11.16
C GLY A 102 4.39 -1.06 -10.00
N ASN A 103 3.34 -0.92 -9.20
CA ASN A 103 3.04 -1.84 -8.11
C ASN A 103 2.16 -2.99 -8.62
N HIS A 104 2.61 -4.21 -8.40
CA HIS A 104 1.88 -5.42 -8.74
C HIS A 104 1.64 -6.24 -7.48
N ILE A 105 0.48 -6.89 -7.40
CA ILE A 105 0.16 -7.82 -6.31
C ILE A 105 0.20 -9.23 -6.91
N ILE A 106 1.02 -10.08 -6.32
CA ILE A 106 1.15 -11.49 -6.66
C ILE A 106 0.74 -12.33 -5.44
N TRP A 107 0.09 -13.46 -5.66
CA TRP A 107 -0.39 -14.38 -4.64
C TRP A 107 -0.08 -15.82 -5.03
#